data_AF-A0AAW6IWH8-F1
#
_entry.id   AF-A0AAW6IWH8-F1
#
_cell.length_a   1.000
_cell.length_b   1.000
_cell.length_c   1.000
_cell.angle_alpha   90.00
_cell.angle_beta   90.00
_cell.angle_gamma   90.00
#
_symmetry.space_group_name_H-M   'P 1'
#
loop_
_entity.id
_entity.type
_entity.pdbx_description
1 polymer ?
#
loop_
_entity_poly.entity_id
_entity_poly.type
_entity_poly.pdbx_seq_one_letter_code
_entity_poly.pdbx_strand_id
1 'polypeptide(L)'
;MTSSRLAGVTLTLILFLLFPIQGCADMFGFFNKQDVTLSLQIKGRLVKNGEPQAGVKITRELIYGDTYTDEVISDSNGDFYFKSKTIRSSNPTNMFFNSSLLQSIYIGNKKDEDSILWDTSIQFTQEQALLSDMLNHFECDLSEEAETYDIPIKDTGQYYTVYTRCLISK
;
A
#
# COMPACT_ATOMS: atom_id res chain seq x y z
N MET A 1 -45.09 -57.25 -44.93
CA MET A 1 -45.16 -56.09 -44.01
C MET A 1 -44.93 -56.66 -42.62
N THR A 2 -43.78 -56.47 -41.99
CA THR A 2 -43.39 -55.20 -41.35
C THR A 2 -41.89 -54.96 -41.37
N SER A 3 -41.57 -53.67 -41.31
CA SER A 3 -40.30 -53.04 -41.65
C SER A 3 -39.21 -53.24 -40.62
N SER A 4 -38.03 -53.42 -41.18
CA SER A 4 -36.69 -53.20 -40.69
C SER A 4 -36.45 -51.91 -39.88
N ARG A 5 -35.40 -52.02 -39.04
CA ARG A 5 -34.45 -51.00 -38.54
C ARG A 5 -34.95 -50.03 -37.47
N LEU A 6 -34.42 -50.22 -36.26
CA LEU A 6 -33.98 -49.10 -35.42
C LEU A 6 -32.72 -49.52 -34.63
N ALA A 7 -31.70 -49.97 -35.34
CA ALA A 7 -30.33 -49.94 -34.82
C ALA A 7 -29.80 -48.53 -35.04
N GLY A 8 -29.75 -47.71 -33.98
CA GLY A 8 -29.06 -46.42 -34.07
C GLY A 8 -29.66 -45.30 -33.25
N VAL A 9 -29.83 -45.45 -31.94
CA VAL A 9 -29.86 -44.30 -31.02
C VAL A 9 -29.31 -44.71 -29.64
N THR A 10 -28.11 -45.29 -29.57
CA THR A 10 -27.45 -45.55 -28.27
C THR A 10 -25.94 -45.28 -28.32
N LEU A 11 -25.49 -44.37 -29.19
CA LEU A 11 -24.07 -43.99 -29.28
C LEU A 11 -23.86 -42.48 -29.50
N THR A 12 -24.71 -41.64 -28.92
CA THR A 12 -24.52 -40.18 -28.94
C THR A 12 -24.49 -39.54 -27.56
N LEU A 13 -24.65 -40.30 -26.46
CA LEU A 13 -24.67 -39.73 -25.11
C LEU A 13 -23.34 -39.81 -24.34
N ILE A 14 -22.34 -40.54 -24.85
CA ILE A 14 -21.04 -40.70 -24.17
C ILE A 14 -19.98 -39.71 -24.70
N LEU A 15 -20.20 -39.08 -25.86
CA LEU A 15 -19.21 -38.18 -26.47
C LEU A 15 -19.16 -36.78 -25.84
N PHE A 16 -20.08 -36.44 -24.93
CA PHE A 16 -20.00 -35.20 -24.17
C PHE A 16 -19.09 -35.28 -22.93
N LEU A 17 -18.61 -36.47 -22.55
CA LEU A 17 -17.70 -36.66 -21.41
C LEU A 17 -16.21 -36.53 -21.78
N LEU A 18 -15.90 -36.28 -23.06
CA LEU A 18 -14.52 -36.16 -23.57
C LEU A 18 -14.18 -34.76 -24.08
N PHE A 19 -15.03 -33.75 -23.84
CA PHE A 19 -14.53 -32.38 -23.91
C PHE A 19 -13.68 -32.17 -22.66
N PRO A 20 -12.34 -32.04 -22.78
CA PRO A 20 -11.58 -31.55 -21.65
C PRO A 20 -12.21 -30.22 -21.29
N ILE A 21 -12.54 -30.04 -20.01
CA ILE A 21 -12.93 -28.75 -19.44
C ILE A 21 -11.67 -27.87 -19.47
N GLN A 22 -11.18 -27.54 -20.67
CA GLN A 22 -10.00 -26.72 -20.92
C GLN A 22 -10.32 -25.22 -20.74
N GLY A 23 -11.40 -24.91 -20.01
CA GLY A 23 -11.89 -23.55 -19.79
C GLY A 23 -12.34 -23.27 -18.36
N CYS A 24 -11.84 -24.00 -17.35
CA CYS A 24 -12.09 -23.65 -15.94
C CYS A 24 -10.82 -23.35 -15.13
N ALA A 25 -9.63 -23.42 -15.74
CA ALA A 25 -8.41 -22.94 -15.08
C ALA A 25 -8.37 -21.40 -14.96
N ASP A 26 -9.13 -20.69 -15.79
CA ASP A 26 -9.24 -19.22 -15.79
C ASP A 26 -10.40 -18.67 -14.91
N MET A 27 -11.32 -19.53 -14.42
CA MET A 27 -12.45 -19.08 -13.59
C MET A 27 -12.16 -19.10 -12.08
N PHE A 28 -11.04 -19.71 -11.65
CA PHE A 28 -10.68 -19.84 -10.25
C PHE A 28 -9.23 -19.40 -10.00
N GLY A 29 -9.07 -18.15 -9.58
CA GLY A 29 -8.00 -17.78 -8.63
C GLY A 29 -6.74 -17.14 -9.19
N PHE A 30 -6.67 -16.86 -10.49
CA PHE A 30 -5.46 -16.30 -11.10
C PHE A 30 -5.80 -15.00 -11.87
N PHE A 31 -5.38 -13.85 -11.29
CA PHE A 31 -4.96 -12.62 -11.99
C PHE A 31 -5.87 -11.39 -12.16
N ASN A 32 -6.75 -11.05 -11.22
CA ASN A 32 -7.16 -9.64 -11.07
C ASN A 32 -6.21 -8.89 -10.13
N LYS A 33 -4.90 -8.91 -10.44
CA LYS A 33 -3.96 -8.03 -9.76
C LYS A 33 -4.10 -6.63 -10.37
N GLN A 34 -4.39 -5.66 -9.53
CA GLN A 34 -4.40 -4.26 -9.93
C GLN A 34 -3.20 -3.53 -9.35
N ASP A 35 -2.88 -2.39 -9.96
CA ASP A 35 -1.86 -1.50 -9.43
C ASP A 35 -2.43 -0.80 -8.19
N VAL A 36 -1.64 -0.85 -7.13
CA VAL A 36 -2.00 -0.34 -5.80
C VAL A 36 -0.86 0.56 -5.35
N THR A 37 -1.10 1.86 -5.32
CA THR A 37 -0.14 2.83 -4.80
C THR A 37 -0.18 2.77 -3.28
N LEU A 38 0.87 2.27 -2.64
CA LEU A 38 0.97 2.22 -1.18
C LEU A 38 1.47 3.52 -0.59
N SER A 39 2.28 4.26 -1.33
CA SER A 39 2.78 5.55 -0.91
C SER A 39 2.93 6.41 -2.15
N LEU A 40 2.44 7.65 -2.07
CA LEU A 40 2.83 8.69 -3.02
C LEU A 40 4.29 9.05 -2.81
N GLN A 41 4.81 9.92 -3.68
CA GLN A 41 6.14 10.48 -3.47
C GLN A 41 6.19 11.20 -2.13
N ILE A 42 7.36 11.17 -1.48
CA ILE A 42 7.59 11.88 -0.23
C ILE A 42 8.78 12.80 -0.45
N LYS A 43 8.60 14.08 -0.16
CA LYS A 43 9.64 15.09 -0.17
C LYS A 43 9.73 15.65 1.24
N GLY A 44 10.87 15.42 1.87
CA GLY A 44 11.07 15.87 3.23
C GLY A 44 12.43 16.49 3.44
N ARG A 45 12.57 17.14 4.59
CA ARG A 45 13.80 17.77 5.03
C ARG A 45 14.03 17.43 6.50
N LEU A 46 15.24 17.00 6.80
CA LEU A 46 15.66 16.64 8.13
C LEU A 46 16.52 17.75 8.71
N VAL A 47 16.08 18.31 9.83
CA VAL A 47 16.80 19.34 10.58
C VAL A 47 17.01 18.91 12.03
N LYS A 48 17.93 19.58 12.72
CA LYS A 48 18.10 19.44 14.17
C LYS A 48 18.34 20.83 14.76
N ASN A 49 17.41 21.33 15.56
CA ASN A 49 17.40 22.73 15.98
C ASN A 49 17.52 23.70 14.78
N GLY A 50 16.78 23.42 13.70
CA GLY A 50 16.83 24.18 12.45
C GLY A 50 18.05 23.96 11.54
N GLU A 51 19.08 23.22 11.99
CA GLU A 51 20.27 22.95 11.16
C GLU A 51 20.08 21.69 10.29
N PRO A 52 20.35 21.76 8.97
CA PRO A 52 20.28 20.61 8.06
C PRO A 52 21.06 19.37 8.50
N GLN A 53 20.45 18.20 8.41
CA GLN A 53 21.08 16.92 8.76
C GLN A 53 21.41 16.11 7.50
N ALA A 54 22.66 16.19 7.05
CA ALA A 54 23.14 15.51 5.86
C ALA A 54 23.64 14.07 6.14
N GLY A 55 23.55 13.20 5.14
CA GLY A 55 24.10 11.84 5.21
C GLY A 55 23.33 10.89 6.14
N VAL A 56 22.14 11.29 6.59
CA VAL A 56 21.28 10.47 7.44
C VAL A 56 20.55 9.46 6.57
N LYS A 57 20.57 8.19 6.97
CA LYS A 57 19.75 7.15 6.34
C LYS A 57 18.34 7.22 6.91
N ILE A 58 17.36 7.35 6.02
CA ILE A 58 15.93 7.35 6.32
C ILE A 58 15.31 6.11 5.69
N THR A 59 14.52 5.38 6.47
CA THR A 59 13.84 4.16 6.06
C THR A 59 12.33 4.41 6.01
N ARG A 60 11.70 3.99 4.93
CA ARG A 60 10.24 3.90 4.81
C ARG A 60 9.84 2.43 4.82
N GLU A 61 8.91 2.09 5.70
CA GLU A 61 8.28 0.77 5.80
C GLU A 61 6.79 0.90 5.52
N LEU A 62 6.27 0.01 4.67
CA LEU A 62 4.87 -0.07 4.27
C LEU A 62 4.40 -1.51 4.49
N ILE A 63 3.34 -1.70 5.27
CA ILE A 63 2.76 -3.02 5.53
C ILE A 63 1.35 -3.06 4.93
N TYR A 64 1.19 -3.90 3.91
CA TYR A 64 -0.07 -4.13 3.20
C TYR A 64 -0.17 -5.60 2.82
N GLY A 65 -0.50 -6.45 3.79
CA GLY A 65 -0.40 -7.91 3.69
C GLY A 65 1.05 -8.40 3.76
N ASP A 66 1.90 -7.85 2.89
CA ASP A 66 3.35 -8.02 2.92
C ASP A 66 4.05 -6.75 3.43
N THR A 67 5.32 -6.88 3.83
CA THR A 67 6.17 -5.76 4.21
C THR A 67 7.02 -5.29 3.03
N TYR A 68 7.01 -3.99 2.78
CA TYR A 68 7.82 -3.33 1.76
C TYR A 68 8.67 -2.24 2.39
N THR A 69 9.98 -2.30 2.17
CA THR A 69 10.94 -1.34 2.74
C THR A 69 11.78 -0.71 1.65
N ASP A 70 12.04 0.59 1.75
CA ASP A 70 13.07 1.29 1.00
C ASP A 70 13.79 2.34 1.85
N GLU A 71 15.00 2.69 1.41
CA GLU A 71 15.90 3.60 2.12
C GLU A 71 16.37 4.71 1.20
N VAL A 72 16.56 5.91 1.78
CA VAL A 72 17.17 7.07 1.12
C VAL A 72 18.17 7.72 2.06
N ILE A 73 19.04 8.58 1.53
CA ILE A 73 20.02 9.33 2.31
C ILE A 73 19.73 10.80 2.11
N SER A 74 19.72 11.58 3.20
CA SER A 74 19.56 13.03 3.12
C SER A 74 20.79 13.70 2.49
N ASP A 75 20.55 14.73 1.67
CA ASP A 75 21.61 15.49 1.02
C ASP A 75 22.21 16.58 1.93
N SER A 76 23.08 17.44 1.38
CA SER A 76 23.74 18.51 2.14
C SER A 76 22.78 19.55 2.73
N ASN A 77 21.56 19.67 2.20
CA ASN A 77 20.53 20.57 2.69
C ASN A 77 19.58 19.87 3.68
N GLY A 78 19.85 18.60 4.01
CA GLY A 78 18.98 17.75 4.81
C GLY A 78 17.81 17.18 4.03
N ASP A 79 17.72 17.46 2.72
CA ASP A 79 16.58 17.06 1.91
C ASP A 79 16.65 15.56 1.57
N PHE A 80 15.50 14.90 1.55
CA PHE A 80 15.37 13.51 1.14
C PHE A 80 14.11 13.28 0.29
N TYR A 81 14.18 12.26 -0.56
CA TYR A 81 13.12 11.99 -1.53
C TYR A 81 12.85 10.50 -1.69
N PHE A 82 11.65 10.07 -1.31
CA PHE A 82 11.13 8.77 -1.68
C PHE A 82 10.27 8.86 -2.94
N LYS A 83 10.55 7.98 -3.90
CA LYS A 83 9.65 7.75 -5.04
C LYS A 83 8.33 7.15 -4.55
N SER A 84 7.28 7.31 -5.36
CA SER A 84 6.03 6.58 -5.15
C SER A 84 6.29 5.07 -5.11
N LYS A 85 5.54 4.37 -4.27
CA LYS A 85 5.56 2.91 -4.17
C LYS A 85 4.25 2.36 -4.69
N THR A 86 4.30 1.67 -5.83
CA THR A 86 3.14 1.00 -6.42
C THR A 86 3.46 -0.49 -6.55
N ILE A 87 2.51 -1.34 -6.17
CA ILE A 87 2.62 -2.80 -6.23
C ILE A 87 1.48 -3.38 -7.07
N ARG A 88 1.66 -4.60 -7.55
CA ARG A 88 0.57 -5.39 -8.13
C ARG A 88 -0.02 -6.33 -7.09
N SER A 89 -1.26 -6.06 -6.66
CA SER A 89 -1.92 -6.82 -5.62
C SER A 89 -3.34 -7.24 -6.00
N SER A 90 -3.72 -8.44 -5.58
CA SER A 90 -5.11 -8.93 -5.62
C SER A 90 -5.86 -8.64 -4.32
N ASN A 91 -5.19 -8.13 -3.28
CA ASN A 91 -5.79 -7.83 -1.98
C ASN A 91 -7.02 -6.91 -2.04
N PRO A 92 -7.07 -5.87 -2.90
CA PRO A 92 -8.28 -5.04 -3.01
C PRO A 92 -9.54 -5.81 -3.44
N THR A 93 -9.38 -6.93 -4.15
CA THR A 93 -10.50 -7.78 -4.59
C THR A 93 -10.83 -8.89 -3.59
N ASN A 94 -10.03 -9.03 -2.52
CA ASN A 94 -10.22 -10.05 -1.49
C ASN A 94 -11.09 -9.49 -0.36
N MET A 95 -12.34 -9.96 -0.27
CA MET A 95 -13.31 -9.55 0.76
C MET A 95 -12.89 -9.89 2.21
N PHE A 96 -11.91 -10.78 2.40
CA PHE A 96 -11.39 -11.16 3.72
C PHE A 96 -10.09 -10.43 4.08
N PHE A 97 -9.56 -9.60 3.18
CA PHE A 97 -8.34 -8.85 3.43
C PHE A 97 -8.63 -7.60 4.26
N ASN A 98 -7.87 -7.43 5.34
CA ASN A 98 -7.88 -6.17 6.07
C ASN A 98 -7.19 -5.10 5.22
N SER A 99 -7.98 -4.18 4.69
CA SER A 99 -7.53 -3.05 3.87
C SER A 99 -6.77 -1.99 4.67
N SER A 100 -6.04 -2.33 5.73
CA SER A 100 -5.21 -1.35 6.46
C SER A 100 -3.81 -1.32 5.87
N LEU A 101 -3.31 -0.11 5.61
CA LEU A 101 -1.92 0.17 5.31
C LEU A 101 -1.27 0.77 6.56
N LEU A 102 -0.21 0.13 7.05
CA LEU A 102 0.68 0.77 8.02
C LEU A 102 1.81 1.43 7.25
N GLN A 103 2.07 2.71 7.54
CA GLN A 103 3.17 3.46 6.95
C GLN A 103 4.03 4.04 8.08
N SER A 104 5.31 3.69 8.07
CA SER A 104 6.30 4.22 9.01
C SER A 104 7.48 4.80 8.27
N ILE A 105 7.97 5.95 8.73
CA ILE A 105 9.20 6.59 8.27
C ILE A 105 10.05 6.86 9.51
N TYR A 106 11.28 6.38 9.50
CA TYR A 106 12.15 6.46 10.68
C TYR A 106 13.62 6.52 10.27
N ILE A 107 14.44 7.00 11.20
CA ILE A 107 15.90 6.91 11.13
C ILE A 107 16.38 5.77 12.03
N GLY A 108 17.55 5.18 11.78
CA GLY A 108 18.11 4.17 12.68
C GLY A 108 17.18 2.96 12.95
N ASN A 109 16.74 2.78 14.20
CA ASN A 109 15.94 1.63 14.63
C ASN A 109 14.52 2.06 15.03
N LYS A 110 13.51 1.65 14.24
CA LYS A 110 12.08 1.92 14.47
C LYS A 110 11.58 1.66 15.90
N LYS A 111 12.20 0.75 16.66
CA LYS A 111 11.78 0.45 18.05
C LYS A 111 12.13 1.56 19.03
N ASP A 112 13.02 2.47 18.65
CA ASP A 112 13.37 3.65 19.40
C ASP A 112 12.40 4.77 19.05
N GLU A 113 11.67 5.28 20.04
CA GLU A 113 10.66 6.32 19.87
C GLU A 113 11.28 7.61 19.31
N ASP A 114 12.53 7.91 19.72
CA ASP A 114 13.32 9.05 19.25
C ASP A 114 13.72 8.96 17.77
N SER A 115 13.44 7.82 17.14
CA SER A 115 13.80 7.55 15.76
C SER A 115 12.64 7.72 14.76
N ILE A 116 11.40 7.80 15.27
CA ILE A 116 10.20 7.87 14.44
C ILE A 116 10.03 9.27 13.88
N LEU A 117 10.03 9.39 12.55
CA LEU A 117 9.66 10.61 11.86
C LEU A 117 8.15 10.67 11.65
N TRP A 118 7.56 9.55 11.24
CA TRP A 118 6.12 9.42 10.96
C TRP A 118 5.66 7.97 11.13
N ASP A 119 4.51 7.77 11.73
CA ASP A 119 3.83 6.50 11.83
C ASP A 119 2.30 6.70 11.75
N THR A 120 1.64 5.95 10.88
CA THR A 120 0.18 6.00 10.73
C THR A 120 -0.39 4.68 10.24
N SER A 121 -1.66 4.44 10.59
CA SER A 121 -2.49 3.38 10.05
C SER A 121 -3.63 3.98 9.24
N ILE A 122 -3.63 3.69 7.95
CA ILE A 122 -4.59 4.23 6.99
C ILE A 122 -5.52 3.10 6.56
N GLN A 123 -6.82 3.30 6.73
CA GLN A 123 -7.78 2.49 5.99
C GLN A 123 -7.62 2.81 4.51
N PHE A 124 -7.30 1.78 3.73
CA PHE A 124 -7.00 1.87 2.31
C PHE A 124 -8.29 2.11 1.53
N THR A 125 -8.83 3.32 1.66
CA THR A 125 -9.85 3.89 0.79
C THR A 125 -9.15 4.54 -0.42
N GLN A 126 -9.90 4.91 -1.46
CA GLN A 126 -9.33 5.61 -2.63
C GLN A 126 -8.76 7.00 -2.30
N GLU A 127 -8.87 7.47 -1.04
CA GLU A 127 -8.57 8.84 -0.61
C GLU A 127 -7.11 9.08 -0.18
N GLN A 128 -6.16 8.33 -0.75
CA GLN A 128 -4.71 8.57 -0.58
C GLN A 128 -4.28 10.00 -0.96
N ALA A 129 -5.11 10.71 -1.72
CA ALA A 129 -4.88 12.09 -2.12
C ALA A 129 -4.71 13.05 -0.93
N LEU A 130 -5.37 12.80 0.21
CA LEU A 130 -5.33 13.72 1.36
C LEU A 130 -4.00 13.73 2.11
N LEU A 131 -3.27 12.60 2.11
CA LEU A 131 -1.92 12.54 2.70
C LEU A 131 -0.84 13.10 1.77
N SER A 132 -1.16 13.29 0.48
CA SER A 132 -0.18 13.68 -0.53
C SER A 132 0.48 15.03 -0.23
N ASP A 133 -0.30 16.01 0.24
CA ASP A 133 0.20 17.35 0.51
C ASP A 133 1.11 17.37 1.74
N MET A 134 0.73 16.64 2.80
CA MET A 134 1.54 16.49 4.01
C MET A 134 2.87 15.76 3.72
N LEU A 135 2.82 14.73 2.87
CA LEU A 135 4.01 13.97 2.47
C LEU A 135 4.90 14.74 1.47
N ASN A 136 4.40 15.82 0.84
CA ASN A 136 5.17 16.65 -0.08
C ASN A 136 5.89 17.83 0.60
N HIS A 137 5.51 18.20 1.83
CA HIS A 137 6.14 19.27 2.62
C HIS A 137 6.52 18.76 4.02
N PHE A 138 7.33 17.71 4.02
CA PHE A 138 7.60 16.90 5.21
C PHE A 138 8.89 17.33 5.92
N GLU A 139 8.87 18.44 6.65
CA GLU A 139 10.03 18.91 7.44
C GLU A 139 9.99 18.35 8.86
N CYS A 140 11.06 17.68 9.29
CA CYS A 140 11.17 17.00 10.57
C CYS A 140 12.36 17.56 11.36
N ASP A 141 12.11 18.09 12.55
CA ASP A 141 13.18 18.50 13.47
C ASP A 141 13.46 17.38 14.48
N LEU A 142 14.69 16.87 14.46
CA LEU A 142 15.15 15.82 15.36
C LEU A 142 15.34 16.28 16.82
N SER A 143 15.28 17.58 17.10
CA SER A 143 15.23 18.08 18.48
C SER A 143 13.85 18.03 19.11
N GLU A 144 12.80 17.88 18.30
CA GLU A 144 11.42 17.82 18.77
C GLU A 144 11.00 16.37 19.06
N GLU A 145 10.16 16.23 20.09
CA GLU A 145 9.48 14.97 20.38
C GLU A 145 8.35 14.74 19.38
N ALA A 146 8.04 13.48 19.09
CA ALA A 146 6.92 13.16 18.23
C ALA A 146 5.59 13.28 18.99
N GLU A 147 4.59 13.85 18.32
CA GLU A 147 3.26 14.07 18.86
C GLU A 147 2.21 13.32 18.02
N THR A 148 1.05 13.07 18.62
CA THR A 148 -0.09 12.47 17.92
C THR A 148 -1.05 13.56 17.44
N TYR A 149 -1.40 13.49 16.16
CA TYR A 149 -2.35 14.39 15.51
C TYR A 149 -3.49 13.60 14.88
N ASP A 150 -4.72 14.08 15.04
CA ASP A 150 -5.89 13.58 14.33
C ASP A 150 -6.20 14.51 13.15
N ILE A 151 -6.01 13.99 11.95
CA ILE A 151 -6.10 14.73 10.70
C ILE A 151 -7.44 14.41 10.04
N PRO A 152 -8.34 15.39 9.85
CA PRO A 152 -9.67 15.12 9.33
C PRO A 152 -9.61 14.60 7.90
N ILE A 153 -10.34 13.53 7.65
CA ILE A 153 -10.61 13.03 6.31
C ILE A 153 -11.78 13.82 5.75
N LYS A 154 -11.51 14.57 4.68
CA LYS A 154 -12.47 15.51 4.11
C LYS A 154 -13.76 14.78 3.71
N ASP A 155 -14.91 15.38 4.06
CA ASP A 155 -16.25 14.91 3.67
C ASP A 155 -16.67 13.52 4.22
N THR A 156 -15.90 12.91 5.13
CA THR A 156 -16.25 11.60 5.74
C THR A 156 -16.59 11.69 7.24
N GLY A 157 -16.17 12.76 7.93
CA GLY A 157 -16.29 12.88 9.39
C GLY A 157 -15.35 11.95 10.17
N GLN A 158 -14.42 11.28 9.47
CA GLN A 158 -13.39 10.41 10.05
C GLN A 158 -12.05 11.15 10.14
N TYR A 159 -11.07 10.55 10.84
CA TYR A 159 -9.74 11.12 11.02
C TYR A 159 -8.67 10.06 10.75
N TYR A 160 -7.52 10.49 10.22
CA TYR A 160 -6.27 9.74 10.30
C TYR A 160 -5.56 10.11 11.60
N THR A 161 -5.19 9.12 12.40
CA THR A 161 -4.28 9.34 13.53
C THR A 161 -2.86 9.16 13.03
N VAL A 162 -2.04 10.19 13.24
CA VAL A 162 -0.65 10.25 12.82
C VAL A 162 0.22 10.55 14.02
N TYR A 163 1.23 9.73 14.25
CA TYR A 163 2.29 10.00 15.21
C TYR A 163 3.52 10.50 14.46
N THR A 164 3.95 11.73 14.71
CA THR A 164 4.98 12.40 13.90
C THR A 164 5.69 13.49 14.68
N ARG A 165 6.99 13.67 14.40
CA ARG A 165 7.74 14.87 14.83
C ARG A 165 7.86 15.93 13.72
N CYS A 166 7.29 15.63 12.56
CA CYS A 166 7.36 16.48 11.39
C CYS A 166 6.22 17.49 11.40
N LEU A 167 6.49 18.67 10.86
CA LEU A 167 5.51 19.74 10.73
C LEU A 167 4.33 19.28 9.89
N ILE A 168 3.13 19.42 10.43
CA ILE A 168 1.89 19.22 9.69
C ILE A 168 1.40 20.60 9.24
N SER A 169 1.36 20.83 7.93
CA SER A 169 0.74 22.04 7.36
C SER A 169 -0.76 22.02 7.69
N LYS A 170 -1.19 22.97 8.52
CA LYS A 170 -2.60 23.20 8.87
C LYS A 170 -3.41 23.77 7.71
#